data_AF-A0A177GDN8-F1
#
_entry.id   AF-A0A177GDN8-F1
#
_cell.length_a   1.000
_cell.length_b   1.000
_cell.length_c   1.000
_cell.angle_alpha   90.00
_cell.angle_beta   90.00
_cell.angle_gamma   90.00
#
_symmetry.space_group_name_H-M   'P 1'
#
loop_
_entity.id
_entity.type
_entity.pdbx_description
1 polymer ?
#
loop_
_entity_poly.entity_id
_entity_poly.type
_entity_poly.pdbx_seq_one_letter_code
_entity_poly.pdbx_strand_id
1 'polypeptide(L)'
;MPAHSPAPDGLPPQRPASGPEQQPERLDAFMARANAQYYATHPLLTDFITAPEISQVFGELLGAWAATVWLSMGQPERVVLAEAGPGRGTLMADMLRLITSRVPTFAQALEVHLVETSPLMQQAQAKALTPFVARFPGIAPVWHTTLESLPDGPLILVANEFLDALPIRQFLHTAEGWQEHYVQNGAFCCVPCPAPSLPDGRTLDPDYVVEVCEPALEVARLLGNRFAHSPGAALFLDYGHTSSQDRRLPPSPAPCPPRQTAGSRRRGRPDSPCGLYRFCRCGAASRSNGPGGCHTRDVFTCFRADGTHRTARRPRQPAGCG
;
A
#
# COMPACT_ATOMS: atom_id res chain seq x y z
N MET A 1 65.43 31.85 -3.27
CA MET A 1 64.84 31.10 -4.40
C MET A 1 65.73 29.89 -4.67
N PRO A 2 65.28 28.69 -4.27
CA PRO A 2 65.04 27.66 -5.28
C PRO A 2 63.69 26.95 -5.09
N ALA A 3 63.33 26.20 -6.13
CA ALA A 3 61.99 25.93 -6.61
C ALA A 3 61.19 24.86 -5.84
N HIS A 4 59.87 25.09 -5.74
CA HIS A 4 58.87 24.07 -5.45
C HIS A 4 58.76 23.09 -6.63
N SER A 5 58.86 21.79 -6.34
CA SER A 5 58.33 20.72 -7.20
C SER A 5 57.02 20.22 -6.58
N PRO A 6 55.90 20.14 -7.32
CA PRO A 6 54.67 19.51 -6.83
C PRO A 6 54.79 17.98 -6.92
N ALA A 7 54.29 17.29 -5.88
CA ALA A 7 54.14 15.84 -5.87
C ALA A 7 53.11 15.39 -6.93
N PRO A 8 53.28 14.21 -7.56
CA PRO A 8 52.37 13.74 -8.60
C PRO A 8 51.03 13.27 -8.03
N ASP A 9 50.04 13.42 -8.90
CA ASP A 9 48.61 13.24 -8.71
C ASP A 9 48.15 11.93 -8.07
N GLY A 10 46.96 12.03 -7.47
CA GLY A 10 46.29 11.02 -6.69
C GLY A 10 46.10 9.69 -7.39
N LEU A 11 46.46 8.63 -6.67
CA LEU A 11 45.91 7.30 -6.89
C LEU A 11 44.38 7.39 -6.71
N PRO A 12 43.55 6.87 -7.64
CA PRO A 12 42.12 6.74 -7.39
C PRO A 12 41.90 5.89 -6.11
N PRO A 13 40.88 6.21 -5.30
CA PRO A 13 40.60 5.43 -4.10
C PRO A 13 40.43 3.97 -4.48
N GLN A 14 41.25 3.09 -3.91
CA GLN A 14 41.10 1.66 -4.10
C GLN A 14 39.71 1.26 -3.62
N ARG A 15 38.95 0.56 -4.47
CA ARG A 15 37.69 -0.06 -4.07
C ARG A 15 37.96 -0.92 -2.83
N PRO A 16 37.10 -0.88 -1.79
CA PRO A 16 37.22 -1.82 -0.69
C PRO A 16 37.22 -3.24 -1.26
N ALA A 17 38.13 -4.07 -0.75
CA ALA A 17 38.23 -5.47 -1.11
C ALA A 17 36.84 -6.12 -1.04
N SER A 18 36.51 -6.90 -2.07
CA SER A 18 35.29 -7.68 -2.17
C SER A 18 35.07 -8.45 -0.87
N GLY A 19 34.05 -8.04 -0.10
CA GLY A 19 33.53 -8.84 1.00
C GLY A 19 33.00 -10.19 0.49
N PRO A 20 32.68 -11.13 1.39
CA PRO A 20 32.12 -12.42 0.98
C PRO A 20 30.91 -12.18 0.07
N GLU A 21 30.87 -12.89 -1.06
CA GLU A 21 29.82 -12.78 -2.06
C GLU A 21 28.47 -13.06 -1.38
N GLN A 22 27.62 -12.04 -1.26
CA GLN A 22 26.31 -12.23 -0.64
C GLN A 22 25.48 -13.14 -1.53
N GLN A 23 24.80 -14.11 -0.92
CA GLN A 23 23.82 -14.94 -1.63
C GLN A 23 22.70 -14.04 -2.16
N PRO A 24 22.14 -14.31 -3.36
CA PRO A 24 20.97 -13.57 -3.86
C PRO A 24 19.82 -13.63 -2.85
N GLU A 25 19.32 -12.46 -2.45
CA GLU A 25 18.14 -12.30 -1.61
C GLU A 25 16.91 -12.07 -2.50
N ARG A 26 15.80 -12.73 -2.20
CA ARG A 26 14.56 -12.54 -2.98
C ARG A 26 14.08 -11.10 -2.84
N LEU A 27 13.53 -10.53 -3.92
CA LEU A 27 13.19 -9.09 -3.97
C LEU A 27 12.25 -8.64 -2.85
N ASP A 28 11.22 -9.42 -2.54
CA ASP A 28 10.27 -9.16 -1.46
C ASP A 28 10.95 -9.11 -0.08
N ALA A 29 11.87 -10.03 0.22
CA ALA A 29 12.61 -10.06 1.47
C ALA A 29 13.53 -8.84 1.59
N PHE A 30 14.22 -8.49 0.50
CA PHE A 30 15.03 -7.26 0.42
C PHE A 30 14.17 -6.02 0.68
N MET A 31 13.01 -5.90 0.00
CA MET A 31 12.06 -4.79 0.18
C MET A 31 11.56 -4.70 1.62
N ALA A 32 11.14 -5.81 2.23
CA ALA A 32 10.66 -5.84 3.60
C ALA A 32 11.71 -5.32 4.58
N ARG A 33 12.96 -5.77 4.43
CA ARG A 33 14.09 -5.34 5.25
C ARG A 33 14.44 -3.86 5.02
N ALA A 34 14.47 -3.42 3.77
CA ALA A 34 14.73 -2.03 3.40
C ALA A 34 13.66 -1.09 3.95
N ASN A 35 12.37 -1.45 3.82
CA ASN A 35 11.25 -0.67 4.34
C ASN A 35 11.30 -0.59 5.87
N ALA A 36 11.53 -1.72 6.56
CA ALA A 36 11.68 -1.74 8.02
C ALA A 36 12.82 -0.81 8.48
N GLN A 37 13.97 -0.82 7.79
CA GLN A 37 15.08 0.08 8.09
C GLN A 37 14.72 1.55 7.80
N TYR A 38 14.09 1.83 6.66
CA TYR A 38 13.69 3.18 6.25
C TYR A 38 12.78 3.82 7.31
N TYR A 39 11.68 3.14 7.66
CA TYR A 39 10.70 3.65 8.64
C TYR A 39 11.21 3.68 10.08
N ALA A 40 12.20 2.86 10.44
CA ALA A 40 12.84 2.91 11.75
C ALA A 40 13.81 4.10 11.91
N THR A 41 14.43 4.56 10.82
CA THR A 41 15.57 5.49 10.87
C THR A 41 15.31 6.88 10.31
N HIS A 42 14.19 7.10 9.61
CA HIS A 42 13.83 8.40 9.03
C HIS A 42 12.75 9.08 9.90
N PRO A 43 13.15 10.00 10.80
CA PRO A 43 12.23 10.61 11.75
C PRO A 43 11.35 11.63 11.02
N LEU A 44 10.12 11.22 10.73
CA LEU A 44 9.07 12.02 10.08
C LEU A 44 9.34 12.16 8.57
N LEU A 45 8.39 11.67 7.77
CA LEU A 45 8.39 11.73 6.31
C LEU A 45 8.37 13.19 5.82
N THR A 46 9.48 13.93 5.93
CA THR A 46 9.65 15.25 5.29
C THR A 46 9.82 15.12 3.77
N ASP A 47 9.99 13.90 3.27
CA ASP A 47 10.31 13.61 1.87
C ASP A 47 9.08 13.21 1.04
N PHE A 48 7.92 12.99 1.68
CA PHE A 48 6.69 12.55 1.03
C PHE A 48 5.51 13.45 1.37
N ILE A 49 5.13 14.31 0.42
CA ILE A 49 3.83 14.99 0.46
C ILE A 49 2.79 13.96 0.02
N THR A 50 2.13 13.32 0.97
CA THR A 50 1.02 12.39 0.71
C THR A 50 -0.29 13.15 0.49
N ALA A 51 -1.30 12.55 -0.14
CA ALA A 51 -2.58 13.23 -0.43
C ALA A 51 -3.25 13.93 0.79
N PRO A 52 -3.20 13.36 2.02
CA PRO A 52 -3.67 14.04 3.22
C PRO A 52 -2.90 15.34 3.56
N GLU A 53 -1.63 15.44 3.19
CA GLU A 53 -0.81 16.64 3.43
C GLU A 53 -1.06 17.75 2.37
N ILE A 54 -1.71 17.41 1.26
CA ILE A 54 -2.06 18.37 0.20
C ILE A 54 -3.35 19.14 0.53
N SER A 55 -4.34 18.48 1.13
CA SER A 55 -5.60 19.15 1.47
C SER A 55 -6.37 18.46 2.60
N GLN A 56 -6.65 19.23 3.65
CA GLN A 56 -7.60 18.92 4.73
C GLN A 56 -8.95 18.38 4.21
N VAL A 57 -9.40 18.86 3.04
CA VAL A 57 -10.68 18.45 2.43
C VAL A 57 -10.70 16.95 2.12
N PHE A 58 -9.55 16.37 1.77
CA PHE A 58 -9.45 14.94 1.50
C PHE A 58 -9.84 14.09 2.71
N GLY A 59 -9.28 14.39 3.89
CA GLY A 59 -9.63 13.67 5.12
C GLY A 59 -11.08 13.91 5.56
N GLU A 60 -11.62 15.11 5.35
CA GLU A 60 -13.04 15.38 5.60
C GLU A 60 -13.97 14.51 4.74
N LEU A 61 -13.65 14.36 3.45
CA LEU A 61 -14.42 13.51 2.54
C LEU A 61 -14.38 12.03 2.98
N LEU A 62 -13.23 11.54 3.43
CA LEU A 62 -13.14 10.19 3.98
C LEU A 62 -13.90 10.05 5.31
N GLY A 63 -13.95 11.09 6.13
CA GLY A 63 -14.78 11.13 7.34
C GLY A 63 -16.27 11.04 7.01
N ALA A 64 -16.71 11.73 5.96
CA ALA A 64 -18.10 11.69 5.49
C ALA A 64 -18.45 10.32 4.86
N TRP A 65 -17.50 9.74 4.12
CA TRP A 65 -17.60 8.36 3.63
C TRP A 65 -17.73 7.38 4.81
N ALA A 66 -16.88 7.45 5.83
CA ALA A 66 -16.93 6.58 7.00
C ALA A 66 -18.27 6.68 7.73
N ALA A 67 -18.80 7.89 7.91
CA ALA A 67 -20.12 8.10 8.48
C ALA A 67 -21.24 7.45 7.64
N THR A 68 -21.14 7.55 6.31
CA THR A 68 -22.09 6.89 5.38
C THR A 68 -22.01 5.38 5.47
N VAL A 69 -20.81 4.81 5.62
CA VAL A 69 -20.62 3.38 5.83
C VAL A 69 -21.23 2.95 7.16
N TRP A 70 -20.97 3.67 8.26
CA TRP A 70 -21.57 3.39 9.57
C TRP A 70 -23.10 3.41 9.54
N LEU A 71 -23.70 4.41 8.90
CA LEU A 71 -25.15 4.46 8.68
C LEU A 71 -25.65 3.22 7.93
N SER A 72 -24.93 2.80 6.87
CA SER A 72 -25.30 1.62 6.10
C SER A 72 -25.14 0.29 6.85
N MET A 73 -24.31 0.26 7.90
CA MET A 73 -24.17 -0.88 8.80
C MET A 73 -25.30 -0.96 9.85
N GLY A 74 -26.27 -0.03 9.81
CA GLY A 74 -27.36 0.02 10.77
C GLY A 74 -27.02 0.77 12.05
N GLN A 75 -26.00 1.64 12.03
CA GLN A 75 -25.58 2.45 13.17
C GLN A 75 -25.24 1.63 14.43
N PRO A 76 -24.31 0.66 14.32
CA PRO A 76 -23.91 -0.12 15.48
C PRO A 76 -23.40 0.79 16.61
N GLU A 77 -23.73 0.46 17.85
CA GLU A 77 -23.32 1.19 19.07
C GLU A 77 -21.81 1.16 19.32
N ARG A 78 -21.13 0.18 18.71
CA ARG A 78 -19.67 0.04 18.71
C ARG A 78 -19.18 -0.25 17.29
N VAL A 79 -18.19 0.51 16.84
CA VAL A 79 -17.54 0.31 15.54
C VAL A 79 -16.06 0.66 15.61
N VAL A 80 -15.24 -0.21 15.03
CA VAL A 80 -13.81 -0.01 14.87
C VAL A 80 -13.58 0.90 13.66
N LEU A 81 -12.99 2.07 13.87
CA LEU A 81 -12.43 2.89 12.81
C LEU A 81 -10.91 2.68 12.81
N ALA A 82 -10.42 1.95 11.80
CA ALA A 82 -9.01 1.60 11.69
C ALA A 82 -8.32 2.35 10.55
N GLU A 83 -7.06 2.71 10.76
CA GLU A 83 -6.17 3.17 9.68
C GLU A 83 -4.90 2.32 9.61
N ALA A 84 -4.57 1.84 8.42
CA ALA A 84 -3.32 1.10 8.16
C ALA A 84 -2.27 2.02 7.56
N GLY A 85 -1.09 2.07 8.19
CA GLY A 85 -0.02 3.00 7.81
C GLY A 85 -0.41 4.49 7.97
N PRO A 86 -0.88 4.94 9.14
CA PRO A 86 -1.42 6.29 9.33
C PRO A 86 -0.39 7.43 9.25
N GLY A 87 0.90 7.12 9.11
CA GLY A 87 1.99 8.10 9.09
C GLY A 87 1.95 9.01 10.31
N ARG A 88 1.74 10.32 10.10
CA ARG A 88 1.67 11.31 11.18
C ARG A 88 0.31 11.37 11.89
N GLY A 89 -0.69 10.60 11.43
CA GLY A 89 -2.07 10.64 11.93
C GLY A 89 -2.91 11.80 11.41
N THR A 90 -2.42 12.53 10.40
CA THR A 90 -3.12 13.68 9.81
C THR A 90 -4.46 13.28 9.21
N LEU A 91 -4.50 12.16 8.47
CA LEU A 91 -5.72 11.67 7.82
C LEU A 91 -6.80 11.33 8.85
N MET A 92 -6.46 10.50 9.86
CA MET A 92 -7.36 10.22 10.98
C MET A 92 -7.85 11.49 11.67
N ALA A 93 -6.94 12.45 11.94
CA ALA A 93 -7.32 13.70 12.60
C ALA A 93 -8.35 14.50 11.79
N ASP A 94 -8.20 14.57 10.48
CA ASP A 94 -9.16 15.26 9.60
C ASP A 94 -10.49 14.55 9.49
N MET A 95 -10.48 13.21 9.38
CA MET A 95 -11.70 12.41 9.43
C MET A 95 -12.45 12.66 10.73
N LEU A 96 -11.75 12.59 11.87
CA LEU A 96 -12.34 12.78 13.20
C LEU A 96 -12.84 14.20 13.42
N ARG A 97 -12.17 15.22 12.87
CA ARG A 97 -12.67 16.61 12.95
C ARG A 97 -14.03 16.76 12.28
N LEU A 98 -14.24 16.15 11.12
CA LEU A 98 -15.56 16.13 10.49
C LEU A 98 -16.55 15.27 11.29
N ILE A 99 -16.17 14.06 11.69
CA ILE A 99 -17.06 13.13 12.39
C ILE A 99 -17.54 13.72 13.72
N THR A 100 -16.64 14.24 14.55
CA THR A 100 -16.95 14.80 15.87
C THR A 100 -17.77 16.08 15.82
N SER A 101 -17.67 16.85 14.72
CA SER A 101 -18.43 18.09 14.54
C SER A 101 -19.78 17.91 13.86
N ARG A 102 -19.89 16.97 12.91
CA ARG A 102 -21.08 16.78 12.07
C ARG A 102 -21.92 15.56 12.42
N VAL A 103 -21.31 14.52 12.98
CA VAL A 103 -21.98 13.25 13.30
C VAL A 103 -21.61 12.76 14.71
N PRO A 104 -21.98 13.51 15.79
CA PRO A 104 -21.57 13.15 17.16
C PRO A 104 -22.01 11.77 17.64
N THR A 105 -23.12 11.24 17.12
CA THR A 105 -23.60 9.88 17.42
C THR A 105 -22.64 8.82 16.87
N PHE A 106 -22.11 9.02 15.67
CA PHE A 106 -21.06 8.17 15.12
C PHE A 106 -19.79 8.28 15.96
N ALA A 107 -19.37 9.50 16.33
CA ALA A 107 -18.21 9.72 17.18
C ALA A 107 -18.29 9.00 18.54
N GLN A 108 -19.49 8.86 19.11
CA GLN A 108 -19.72 8.10 20.36
C GLN A 108 -19.52 6.60 20.21
N ALA A 109 -19.80 6.05 19.03
CA ALA A 109 -19.67 4.63 18.74
C ALA A 109 -18.24 4.21 18.33
N LEU A 110 -17.36 5.18 18.05
CA LEU A 110 -16.03 4.91 17.53
C LEU A 110 -15.08 4.34 18.57
N GLU A 111 -14.35 3.31 18.14
CA GLU A 111 -13.06 2.90 18.70
C GLU A 111 -11.98 3.09 17.63
N VAL A 112 -10.98 3.94 17.91
CA VAL A 112 -9.92 4.25 16.94
C VAL A 112 -8.74 3.31 17.10
N HIS A 113 -8.39 2.62 16.01
CA HIS A 113 -7.30 1.66 15.98
C HIS A 113 -6.30 1.97 14.86
N LEU A 114 -5.02 1.96 15.15
CA LEU A 114 -3.97 2.36 14.21
C LEU A 114 -2.98 1.21 14.00
N VAL A 115 -2.81 0.75 12.76
CA VAL A 115 -1.80 -0.28 12.45
C VAL A 115 -0.48 0.42 12.11
N GLU A 116 0.42 0.46 13.11
CA GLU A 116 1.69 1.17 13.07
C GLU A 116 2.70 0.50 14.00
N THR A 117 3.92 0.28 13.50
CA THR A 117 5.01 -0.35 14.26
C THR A 117 6.03 0.64 14.81
N SER A 118 6.12 1.85 14.23
CA SER A 118 7.10 2.87 14.59
C SER A 118 6.71 3.65 15.85
N PRO A 119 7.45 3.53 16.97
CA PRO A 119 7.13 4.24 18.21
C PRO A 119 7.13 5.77 18.05
N LEU A 120 7.96 6.29 17.14
CA LEU A 120 7.99 7.72 16.83
C LEU A 120 6.69 8.18 16.15
N MET A 121 6.16 7.39 15.21
CA MET A 121 4.89 7.70 14.55
C MET A 121 3.72 7.56 15.53
N GLN A 122 3.73 6.55 16.40
CA GLN A 122 2.71 6.38 17.44
C GLN A 122 2.62 7.62 18.34
N GLN A 123 3.75 8.20 18.76
CA GLN A 123 3.76 9.45 19.53
C GLN A 123 3.19 10.64 18.75
N ALA A 124 3.53 10.78 17.46
CA ALA A 124 3.00 11.84 16.61
C ALA A 124 1.47 11.73 16.44
N GLN A 125 0.98 10.51 16.21
CA GLN A 125 -0.44 10.21 16.08
C GLN A 125 -1.19 10.48 17.39
N ALA A 126 -0.67 10.04 18.54
CA ALA A 126 -1.26 10.32 19.85
C ALA A 126 -1.45 11.83 20.07
N LYS A 127 -0.42 12.62 19.73
CA LYS A 127 -0.48 14.08 19.79
C LYS A 127 -1.54 14.64 18.83
N ALA A 128 -1.58 14.16 17.60
CA ALA A 128 -2.56 14.61 16.59
C ALA A 128 -4.01 14.35 17.01
N LEU A 129 -4.28 13.25 17.72
CA LEU A 129 -5.64 12.85 18.10
C LEU A 129 -6.10 13.39 19.46
N THR A 130 -5.18 13.89 20.29
CA THR A 130 -5.47 14.51 21.60
C THR A 130 -6.71 15.45 21.61
N PRO A 131 -6.92 16.35 20.63
CA PRO A 131 -8.04 17.28 20.65
C PRO A 131 -9.44 16.64 20.69
N PHE A 132 -9.56 15.38 20.26
CA PHE A 132 -10.86 14.69 20.15
C PHE A 132 -11.15 13.81 21.38
N VAL A 133 -10.10 13.27 22.02
CA VAL A 133 -10.21 12.27 23.10
C VAL A 133 -10.96 12.79 24.31
N ALA A 134 -10.78 14.07 24.67
CA ALA A 134 -11.44 14.66 25.84
C ALA A 134 -12.98 14.62 25.74
N ARG A 135 -13.52 14.71 24.52
CA ARG A 135 -14.96 14.68 24.27
C ARG A 135 -15.49 13.28 23.97
N PHE A 136 -14.67 12.43 23.37
CA PHE A 136 -15.03 11.08 22.98
C PHE A 136 -13.89 10.12 23.36
N PRO A 137 -13.95 9.47 24.54
CA PRO A 137 -12.85 8.63 25.04
C PRO A 137 -12.48 7.46 24.11
N GLY A 138 -13.44 6.92 23.35
CA GLY A 138 -13.19 5.86 22.35
C GLY A 138 -12.28 6.26 21.19
N ILE A 139 -12.01 7.57 21.01
CA ILE A 139 -11.05 8.07 20.02
C ILE A 139 -9.60 7.92 20.49
N ALA A 140 -9.35 7.62 21.77
CA ALA A 140 -8.00 7.35 22.24
C ALA A 140 -7.37 6.22 21.40
N PRO A 141 -6.29 6.49 20.64
CA PRO A 141 -5.78 5.52 19.68
C PRO A 141 -5.22 4.29 20.38
N VAL A 142 -5.54 3.12 19.84
CA VAL A 142 -4.93 1.83 20.21
C VAL A 142 -4.11 1.33 19.03
N TRP A 143 -2.81 1.11 19.24
CA TRP A 143 -1.88 0.70 18.20
C TRP A 143 -1.77 -0.82 18.07
N HIS A 144 -1.58 -1.25 16.83
CA HIS A 144 -1.47 -2.63 16.40
C HIS A 144 -0.26 -2.80 15.50
N THR A 145 0.41 -3.94 15.59
CA THR A 145 1.52 -4.27 14.67
C THR A 145 1.04 -4.89 13.37
N THR A 146 -0.18 -5.44 13.34
CA THR A 146 -0.75 -6.20 12.22
C THR A 146 -2.24 -5.93 12.10
N LEU A 147 -2.85 -6.21 10.94
CA LEU A 147 -4.29 -6.07 10.76
C LEU A 147 -5.07 -7.17 11.51
N GLU A 148 -4.45 -8.32 11.70
CA GLU A 148 -4.94 -9.49 12.42
C GLU A 148 -5.25 -9.19 13.89
N SER A 149 -4.50 -8.27 14.52
CA SER A 149 -4.70 -7.94 15.93
C SER A 149 -5.85 -6.94 16.17
N LEU A 150 -6.47 -6.41 15.11
CA LEU A 150 -7.63 -5.53 15.25
C LEU A 150 -8.78 -6.27 15.96
N PRO A 151 -9.44 -5.66 16.96
CA PRO A 151 -10.49 -6.33 17.71
C PRO A 151 -11.67 -6.69 16.82
N ASP A 152 -12.41 -7.75 17.14
CA ASP A 152 -13.60 -8.19 16.39
C ASP A 152 -14.72 -7.13 16.36
N GLY A 153 -15.70 -7.37 15.48
CA GLY A 153 -16.90 -6.54 15.34
C GLY A 153 -16.89 -5.63 14.10
N PRO A 154 -17.84 -4.67 14.02
CA PRO A 154 -18.01 -3.82 12.86
C PRO A 154 -16.74 -3.01 12.56
N LEU A 155 -16.27 -3.02 11.31
CA LEU A 155 -14.99 -2.42 10.93
C LEU A 155 -15.14 -1.45 9.75
N ILE A 156 -14.59 -0.24 9.90
CA ILE A 156 -14.30 0.70 8.83
C ILE A 156 -12.78 0.83 8.77
N LEU A 157 -12.16 0.29 7.72
CA LEU A 157 -10.72 0.40 7.49
C LEU A 157 -10.44 1.44 6.40
N VAL A 158 -9.49 2.33 6.66
CA VAL A 158 -8.88 3.21 5.66
C VAL A 158 -7.40 2.87 5.53
N ALA A 159 -6.92 2.78 4.30
CA ALA A 159 -5.52 2.52 3.99
C ALA A 159 -5.13 3.40 2.80
N ASN A 160 -4.36 4.46 3.06
CA ASN A 160 -3.91 5.40 2.04
C ASN A 160 -2.41 5.24 1.83
N GLU A 161 -1.99 4.99 0.58
CA GLU A 161 -0.58 4.73 0.25
C GLU A 161 0.01 3.63 1.14
N PHE A 162 -0.77 2.56 1.30
CA PHE A 162 -0.43 1.43 2.16
C PHE A 162 0.02 0.23 1.33
N LEU A 163 -0.69 -0.06 0.23
CA LEU A 163 -0.37 -1.22 -0.59
C LEU A 163 0.92 -0.99 -1.38
N ASP A 164 1.18 0.24 -1.82
CA ASP A 164 2.38 0.59 -2.59
C ASP A 164 3.70 0.32 -1.84
N ALA A 165 3.67 0.36 -0.50
CA ALA A 165 4.79 0.04 0.37
C ALA A 165 4.94 -1.46 0.67
N LEU A 166 4.00 -2.31 0.24
CA LEU A 166 4.08 -3.74 0.51
C LEU A 166 5.10 -4.45 -0.41
N PRO A 167 5.90 -5.39 0.13
CA PRO A 167 6.85 -6.15 -0.66
C PRO A 167 6.20 -6.91 -1.82
N ILE A 168 6.86 -6.88 -2.99
CA ILE A 168 6.43 -7.60 -4.19
C ILE A 168 7.46 -8.62 -4.62
N ARG A 169 6.97 -9.71 -5.21
CA ARG A 169 7.76 -10.64 -6.03
C ARG A 169 7.59 -10.24 -7.48
N GLN A 170 8.66 -10.30 -8.26
CA GLN A 170 8.62 -9.94 -9.68
C GLN A 170 9.18 -11.09 -10.52
N PHE A 171 8.40 -11.51 -11.50
CA PHE A 171 8.67 -12.64 -12.37
C PHE A 171 8.79 -12.16 -13.82
N LEU A 172 9.69 -12.78 -14.58
CA LEU A 172 9.97 -12.50 -15.97
C LEU A 172 9.72 -13.78 -16.74
N HIS A 173 8.81 -13.74 -17.70
CA HIS A 173 8.63 -14.82 -18.65
C HIS A 173 9.48 -14.54 -19.88
N THR A 174 10.56 -15.29 -20.08
CA THR A 174 11.43 -15.16 -21.26
C THR A 174 11.23 -16.35 -22.20
N ALA A 175 11.88 -16.32 -23.36
CA ALA A 175 11.87 -17.46 -24.29
C ALA A 175 12.44 -18.75 -23.66
N GLU A 176 13.33 -18.62 -22.67
CA GLU A 176 13.98 -19.72 -21.95
C GLU A 176 13.17 -20.23 -20.75
N GLY A 177 12.05 -19.56 -20.41
CA GLY A 177 11.18 -19.92 -19.30
C GLY A 177 11.02 -18.80 -18.27
N TRP A 178 10.58 -19.15 -17.06
CA TRP A 178 10.35 -18.19 -15.99
C TRP A 178 11.62 -17.92 -15.19
N GLN A 179 11.81 -16.64 -14.85
CA GLN A 179 12.84 -16.17 -13.94
C GLN A 179 12.20 -15.26 -12.88
N GLU A 180 12.75 -15.23 -11.68
CA GLU A 180 12.33 -14.34 -10.59
C GLU A 180 13.45 -13.34 -10.28
N HIS A 181 13.07 -12.10 -9.96
CA HIS A 181 14.01 -11.06 -9.57
C HIS A 181 14.47 -11.22 -8.11
N TYR A 182 15.78 -11.10 -7.95
CA TYR A 182 16.52 -11.13 -6.69
C TYR A 182 17.44 -9.91 -6.62
N VAL A 183 17.94 -9.61 -5.44
CA VAL A 183 18.95 -8.58 -5.20
C VAL A 183 20.22 -9.26 -4.69
N GLN A 184 21.34 -8.97 -5.34
CA GLN A 184 22.65 -9.46 -4.93
C GLN A 184 23.66 -8.31 -4.99
N ASN A 185 24.39 -8.08 -3.90
CA ASN A 185 25.39 -7.02 -3.80
C ASN A 185 24.86 -5.62 -4.20
N GLY A 186 23.59 -5.34 -3.89
CA GLY A 186 22.93 -4.06 -4.20
C GLY A 186 22.48 -3.88 -5.66
N ALA A 187 22.53 -4.94 -6.47
CA ALA A 187 22.06 -4.94 -7.86
C ALA A 187 20.99 -6.01 -8.08
N PHE A 188 20.10 -5.77 -9.04
CA PHE A 188 19.11 -6.77 -9.48
C PHE A 188 19.80 -7.93 -10.22
N CYS A 189 19.32 -9.14 -9.97
CA CYS A 189 19.69 -10.35 -10.70
C CYS A 189 18.44 -11.23 -10.91
N CYS A 190 18.51 -12.17 -11.85
CA CYS A 190 17.42 -13.09 -12.17
C CYS A 190 17.81 -14.52 -11.78
N VAL A 191 16.88 -15.26 -11.20
CA VAL A 191 17.05 -16.67 -10.85
C VAL A 191 15.98 -17.50 -11.56
N PRO A 192 16.31 -18.58 -12.29
CA PRO A 192 15.31 -19.44 -12.92
C PRO A 192 14.31 -19.99 -11.92
N CYS A 193 13.03 -20.00 -12.27
CA CYS A 193 11.95 -20.48 -11.42
C CYS A 193 10.84 -21.19 -12.22
N PRO A 194 9.97 -21.98 -11.55
CA PRO A 194 8.72 -22.44 -12.16
C PRO A 194 7.77 -21.27 -12.46
N ALA A 195 6.77 -21.50 -13.30
CA ALA A 195 5.72 -20.52 -13.54
C ALA A 195 5.02 -20.10 -12.23
N PRO A 196 4.84 -18.79 -11.97
CA PRO A 196 4.16 -18.32 -10.77
C PRO A 196 2.67 -18.69 -10.82
N SER A 197 2.09 -18.95 -9.66
CA SER A 197 0.63 -19.08 -9.53
C SER A 197 0.01 -17.70 -9.47
N LEU A 198 -0.74 -17.32 -10.52
CA LEU A 198 -1.40 -16.02 -10.60
C LEU A 198 -2.81 -16.07 -9.98
N PRO A 199 -3.21 -15.07 -9.18
CA PRO A 199 -4.51 -15.07 -8.49
C PRO A 199 -5.74 -15.16 -9.41
N ASP A 200 -5.61 -14.69 -10.65
CA ASP A 200 -6.67 -14.73 -11.67
C ASP A 200 -6.55 -15.93 -12.63
N GLY A 201 -5.59 -16.82 -12.39
CA GLY A 201 -5.39 -18.04 -13.18
C GLY A 201 -4.95 -17.81 -14.62
N ARG A 202 -4.57 -16.58 -14.99
CA ARG A 202 -4.11 -16.29 -16.36
C ARG A 202 -2.78 -16.97 -16.65
N THR A 203 -2.57 -17.31 -17.92
CA THR A 203 -1.27 -17.69 -18.45
C THR A 203 -0.78 -16.55 -19.34
N LEU A 204 0.54 -16.35 -19.37
CA LEU A 204 1.14 -15.24 -20.08
C LEU A 204 2.09 -15.77 -21.14
N ASP A 205 2.10 -15.12 -22.30
CA ASP A 205 3.09 -15.37 -23.34
C ASP A 205 4.49 -14.98 -22.84
N PRO A 206 5.57 -15.40 -23.52
CA PRO A 206 6.90 -14.86 -23.28
C PRO A 206 6.92 -13.33 -23.44
N ASP A 207 7.96 -12.72 -22.89
CA ASP A 207 8.22 -11.28 -22.84
C ASP A 207 7.34 -10.50 -21.87
N TYR A 208 6.81 -11.12 -20.81
CA TYR A 208 6.01 -10.42 -19.81
C TYR A 208 6.67 -10.38 -18.43
N VAL A 209 6.53 -9.23 -17.76
CA VAL A 209 6.86 -9.06 -16.34
C VAL A 209 5.59 -9.10 -15.51
N VAL A 210 5.62 -9.90 -14.45
CA VAL A 210 4.51 -10.07 -13.53
C VAL A 210 4.92 -9.70 -12.12
N GLU A 211 4.10 -8.93 -11.45
CA GLU A 211 4.27 -8.58 -10.04
C GLU A 211 3.19 -9.25 -9.21
N VAL A 212 3.62 -9.92 -8.13
CA VAL A 212 2.74 -10.55 -7.16
C VAL A 212 3.05 -9.97 -5.80
N CYS A 213 2.04 -9.35 -5.17
CA CYS A 213 2.14 -8.91 -3.79
C CYS A 213 1.38 -9.87 -2.88
N GLU A 214 2.10 -10.84 -2.33
CA GLU A 214 1.56 -11.81 -1.39
C GLU A 214 1.00 -11.15 -0.12
N PRO A 215 1.65 -10.13 0.49
CA PRO A 215 1.07 -9.42 1.63
C PRO A 215 -0.28 -8.77 1.32
N ALA A 216 -0.46 -8.15 0.15
CA ALA A 216 -1.73 -7.55 -0.24
C ALA A 216 -2.84 -8.60 -0.46
N LEU A 217 -2.48 -9.77 -1.01
CA LEU A 217 -3.40 -10.92 -1.12
C LEU A 217 -3.85 -11.40 0.25
N GLU A 218 -2.94 -11.46 1.23
CA GLU A 218 -3.25 -11.88 2.58
C GLU A 218 -4.16 -10.88 3.30
N VAL A 219 -3.91 -9.58 3.14
CA VAL A 219 -4.81 -8.52 3.62
C VAL A 219 -6.21 -8.66 3.02
N ALA A 220 -6.31 -8.89 1.71
CA ALA A 220 -7.60 -9.10 1.05
C ALA A 220 -8.32 -10.36 1.59
N ARG A 221 -7.60 -11.45 1.82
CA ARG A 221 -8.13 -12.70 2.39
C ARG A 221 -8.64 -12.49 3.82
N LEU A 222 -7.86 -11.80 4.65
CA LEU A 222 -8.21 -11.46 6.02
C LEU A 222 -9.50 -10.64 6.08
N LEU A 223 -9.57 -9.55 5.30
CA LEU A 223 -10.73 -8.67 5.26
C LEU A 223 -11.95 -9.39 4.67
N GLY A 224 -11.77 -10.20 3.63
CA GLY A 224 -12.83 -11.02 3.06
C GLY A 224 -13.45 -11.98 4.08
N ASN A 225 -12.61 -12.70 4.83
CA ASN A 225 -13.07 -13.57 5.91
C ASN A 225 -13.79 -12.80 7.02
N ARG A 226 -13.27 -11.63 7.41
CA ARG A 226 -13.87 -10.81 8.45
C ARG A 226 -15.24 -10.28 8.03
N PHE A 227 -15.35 -9.73 6.82
CA PHE A 227 -16.59 -9.16 6.31
C PHE A 227 -17.66 -10.19 5.96
N ALA A 228 -17.30 -11.47 5.83
CA ALA A 228 -18.26 -12.56 5.74
C ALA A 228 -19.03 -12.80 7.05
N HIS A 229 -18.47 -12.39 8.20
CA HIS A 229 -19.02 -12.68 9.54
C HIS A 229 -19.43 -11.43 10.33
N SER A 230 -18.94 -10.25 9.93
CA SER A 230 -19.19 -8.98 10.63
C SER A 230 -19.37 -7.85 9.61
N PRO A 231 -20.29 -6.89 9.84
CA PRO A 231 -20.46 -5.77 8.93
C PRO A 231 -19.19 -4.93 8.84
N GLY A 232 -18.87 -4.43 7.65
CA GLY A 232 -17.72 -3.56 7.50
C GLY A 232 -17.45 -3.14 6.08
N ALA A 233 -16.50 -2.21 5.96
CA ALA A 233 -15.93 -1.81 4.69
C ALA A 233 -14.45 -1.48 4.86
N ALA A 234 -13.69 -1.67 3.79
CA ALA A 234 -12.30 -1.22 3.69
C ALA A 234 -12.14 -0.36 2.44
N LEU A 235 -11.44 0.76 2.58
CA LEU A 235 -11.08 1.66 1.50
C LEU A 235 -9.57 1.72 1.36
N PHE A 236 -9.08 1.26 0.21
CA PHE A 236 -7.69 1.37 -0.21
C PHE A 236 -7.54 2.46 -1.26
N LEU A 237 -6.62 3.39 -1.02
CA LEU A 237 -6.31 4.53 -1.88
C LEU A 237 -4.83 4.43 -2.23
N ASP A 238 -4.56 3.95 -3.44
CA ASP A 238 -3.20 3.72 -3.92
C ASP A 238 -3.10 4.05 -5.41
N TYR A 239 -1.90 4.39 -5.85
CA TYR A 239 -1.61 4.55 -7.27
C TYR A 239 -1.55 3.18 -7.95
N GLY A 240 -2.35 2.99 -8.99
CA GLY A 240 -2.42 1.67 -9.64
C GLY A 240 -3.10 1.68 -11.00
N HIS A 241 -3.33 0.49 -11.52
CA HIS A 241 -4.09 0.27 -12.74
C HIS A 241 -5.29 -0.64 -12.45
N THR A 242 -6.40 -0.42 -13.17
CA THR A 242 -7.65 -1.18 -13.00
C THR A 242 -7.58 -2.60 -13.54
N SER A 243 -6.59 -2.88 -14.40
CA SER A 243 -6.22 -4.21 -14.87
C SER A 243 -4.81 -4.53 -14.42
N SER A 244 -4.56 -5.82 -14.18
CA SER A 244 -3.20 -6.36 -14.13
C SER A 244 -2.45 -5.98 -15.41
N GLN A 245 -1.51 -5.05 -15.34
CA GLN A 245 -0.71 -4.69 -16.49
C GLN A 245 0.51 -5.59 -16.51
N ASP A 246 0.49 -6.60 -17.37
CA ASP A 246 1.67 -7.34 -17.72
C ASP A 246 2.52 -6.44 -18.62
N ARG A 247 3.73 -6.09 -18.17
CA ARG A 247 4.62 -5.23 -18.95
C ARG A 247 5.37 -6.10 -19.95
N ARG A 248 5.34 -5.73 -21.23
CA ARG A 248 6.25 -6.33 -22.20
C ARG A 248 7.70 -5.99 -21.83
N LEU A 249 8.57 -6.99 -21.79
CA LEU A 249 10.00 -6.76 -21.71
C LEU A 249 10.40 -5.80 -22.84
N PRO A 250 11.24 -4.78 -22.56
CA PRO A 250 11.84 -4.02 -23.64
C PRO A 250 12.61 -4.99 -24.55
N PRO A 251 12.64 -4.76 -25.88
CA PRO A 251 13.46 -5.58 -26.77
C PRO A 251 14.90 -5.58 -26.23
N SER A 252 15.52 -6.77 -26.16
CA SER A 252 16.81 -7.02 -25.52
C SER A 252 17.80 -5.87 -25.75
N PRO A 253 18.50 -5.35 -24.72
CA PRO A 253 19.71 -4.61 -24.99
C PRO A 253 20.66 -5.57 -25.71
N ALA A 254 21.30 -5.11 -26.78
CA ALA A 254 22.45 -5.80 -27.35
C ALA A 254 23.43 -6.15 -26.21
N PRO A 255 24.20 -7.25 -26.29
CA PRO A 255 25.16 -7.62 -25.25
C PRO A 255 26.00 -6.41 -24.88
N CYS A 256 25.99 -6.10 -23.58
CA CYS A 256 26.64 -4.91 -23.01
C CYS A 256 28.08 -4.83 -23.55
N PRO A 257 28.43 -3.85 -24.40
CA PRO A 257 29.79 -3.74 -24.89
C PRO A 257 30.70 -3.37 -23.71
N PRO A 258 31.93 -3.90 -23.64
CA PRO A 258 32.88 -3.51 -22.60
C PRO A 258 33.06 -1.99 -22.66
N ARG A 259 32.85 -1.33 -21.52
CA ARG A 259 32.84 0.14 -21.37
C ARG A 259 34.08 0.75 -22.03
N GLN A 260 33.88 1.41 -23.18
CA GLN A 260 34.84 2.40 -23.67
C GLN A 260 34.59 3.72 -22.95
N THR A 261 35.66 4.27 -22.43
CA THR A 261 35.76 5.52 -21.69
C THR A 261 35.31 6.72 -22.52
N ALA A 262 34.35 7.50 -22.01
CA ALA A 262 34.10 8.88 -22.41
C ALA A 262 33.84 9.68 -21.12
N GLY A 263 34.48 10.81 -20.83
CA GLY A 263 35.01 11.80 -21.74
C GLY A 263 34.05 12.99 -21.89
N SER A 264 33.79 13.69 -20.78
CA SER A 264 33.33 15.10 -20.70
C SER A 264 31.88 15.49 -21.08
N ARG A 265 31.22 16.16 -20.09
CA ARG A 265 30.07 17.11 -20.13
C ARG A 265 28.68 16.50 -20.50
N ARG A 266 27.57 16.78 -19.80
CA ARG A 266 27.12 17.95 -19.01
C ARG A 266 26.41 17.53 -17.72
N ARG A 267 26.43 18.43 -16.73
CA ARG A 267 25.72 18.35 -15.44
C ARG A 267 24.20 18.27 -15.65
N GLY A 268 23.60 17.21 -15.11
CA GLY A 268 22.17 17.00 -14.89
C GLY A 268 22.02 16.13 -13.64
N ARG A 269 20.96 16.35 -12.86
CA ARG A 269 20.70 15.84 -11.50
C ARG A 269 20.90 14.31 -11.34
N PRO A 270 21.18 13.82 -10.11
CA PRO A 270 21.18 12.39 -9.85
C PRO A 270 19.76 11.83 -10.01
N ASP A 271 19.63 10.81 -10.84
CA ASP A 271 18.44 9.96 -10.93
C ASP A 271 18.25 9.22 -9.61
N SER A 272 17.21 9.60 -8.86
CA SER A 272 16.74 8.84 -7.70
C SER A 272 15.99 7.59 -8.18
N PRO A 273 16.28 6.38 -7.64
CA PRO A 273 15.68 5.13 -8.12
C PRO A 273 14.28 4.84 -7.55
N CYS A 274 13.67 5.79 -6.83
CA CYS A 274 12.36 5.61 -6.20
C CYS A 274 11.26 6.12 -7.13
N GLY A 275 10.91 5.32 -8.14
CA GLY A 275 9.80 5.67 -9.03
C GLY A 275 9.38 4.49 -9.87
N LEU A 276 8.11 4.10 -9.73
CA LEU A 276 7.37 3.05 -10.44
C LEU A 276 7.39 1.66 -9.79
N TYR A 277 6.49 1.45 -8.83
CA TYR A 277 5.92 0.13 -8.51
C TYR A 277 4.38 0.26 -8.59
N ARG A 278 3.68 -0.66 -9.27
CA ARG A 278 2.23 -0.55 -9.54
C ARG A 278 1.54 -1.91 -9.57
N PHE A 279 0.41 -2.01 -8.86
CA PHE A 279 -0.22 -3.26 -8.43
C PHE A 279 -1.16 -3.98 -9.42
N CYS A 280 -1.31 -5.29 -9.15
CA CYS A 280 -2.21 -6.26 -9.77
C CYS A 280 -3.46 -6.49 -8.88
N ARG A 281 -4.61 -6.80 -9.50
CA ARG A 281 -5.92 -6.90 -8.82
C ARG A 281 -6.05 -8.19 -8.01
N CYS A 282 -6.27 -8.08 -6.69
CA CYS A 282 -6.72 -9.20 -5.86
C CYS A 282 -8.24 -9.38 -6.00
N GLY A 283 -8.67 -10.57 -6.44
CA GLY A 283 -10.08 -10.92 -6.60
C GLY A 283 -10.80 -11.13 -5.26
N ALA A 284 -11.46 -10.09 -4.77
CA ALA A 284 -12.65 -10.21 -3.92
C ALA A 284 -13.67 -9.19 -4.42
N ALA A 285 -14.97 -9.49 -4.31
CA ALA A 285 -16.06 -8.73 -4.92
C ALA A 285 -15.91 -7.21 -4.67
N SER A 286 -15.39 -6.50 -5.66
CA SER A 286 -15.17 -5.05 -5.62
C SER A 286 -16.24 -4.36 -6.44
N ARG A 287 -16.94 -3.40 -5.85
CA ARG A 287 -17.85 -2.50 -6.58
C ARG A 287 -17.07 -1.24 -6.92
N SER A 288 -16.59 -1.12 -8.16
CA SER A 288 -16.13 0.15 -8.73
C SER A 288 -17.34 0.90 -9.32
N ASN A 289 -17.86 1.92 -8.64
CA ASN A 289 -18.89 2.78 -9.19
C ASN A 289 -18.37 4.21 -9.31
N GLY A 290 -18.13 4.66 -10.54
CA GLY A 290 -17.87 6.06 -10.86
C GLY A 290 -17.93 6.31 -12.37
N PRO A 291 -19.01 6.89 -12.91
CA PRO A 291 -19.01 7.49 -14.23
C PRO A 291 -18.65 8.98 -14.08
N GLY A 292 -17.55 9.42 -14.70
CA GLY A 292 -17.24 10.85 -14.77
C GLY A 292 -15.75 11.12 -14.94
N GLY A 293 -15.40 11.73 -16.07
CA GLY A 293 -14.01 12.01 -16.44
C GLY A 293 -13.29 12.89 -15.42
N CYS A 294 -12.24 12.32 -14.82
CA CYS A 294 -11.10 13.06 -14.32
C CYS A 294 -9.86 12.23 -14.62
N HIS A 295 -8.90 12.78 -15.35
CA HIS A 295 -7.66 12.11 -15.74
C HIS A 295 -6.63 12.11 -14.59
N THR A 296 -6.97 11.50 -13.45
CA THR A 296 -6.00 11.15 -12.40
C THR A 296 -6.00 9.63 -12.19
N ARG A 297 -4.79 9.07 -12.09
CA ARG A 297 -4.48 7.62 -12.10
C ARG A 297 -4.64 7.00 -10.70
N ASP A 298 -5.75 7.29 -10.04
CA ASP A 298 -6.00 6.85 -8.66
C ASP A 298 -6.94 5.63 -8.71
N VAL A 299 -6.52 4.50 -8.14
CA VAL A 299 -7.37 3.31 -8.08
C VAL A 299 -8.06 3.26 -6.73
N PHE A 300 -9.37 3.52 -6.75
CA PHE A 300 -10.22 3.34 -5.59
C PHE A 300 -10.67 1.88 -5.50
N THR A 301 -10.17 1.15 -4.50
CA THR A 301 -10.68 -0.21 -4.22
C THR A 301 -11.46 -0.19 -2.91
N CYS A 302 -12.79 -0.29 -3.02
CA CYS A 302 -13.69 -0.44 -1.90
C CYS A 302 -14.14 -1.90 -1.79
N PHE A 303 -13.87 -2.52 -0.64
CA PHE A 303 -14.43 -3.81 -0.26
C PHE A 303 -15.63 -3.57 0.65
N ARG A 304 -16.78 -4.16 0.32
CA ARG A 304 -18.01 -4.03 1.10
C ARG A 304 -18.72 -5.38 1.20
N ALA A 305 -19.23 -5.72 2.38
CA ALA A 305 -20.19 -6.81 2.51
C ALA A 305 -21.55 -6.33 2.00
N ASP A 306 -22.08 -6.93 0.93
CA ASP A 306 -23.49 -6.78 0.59
C ASP A 306 -24.31 -7.69 1.52
N GLY A 307 -24.97 -7.09 2.50
CA GLY A 307 -26.00 -7.77 3.29
C GLY A 307 -27.20 -8.09 2.39
N THR A 308 -27.15 -9.22 1.68
CA THR A 308 -28.35 -9.73 1.00
C THR A 308 -29.34 -10.22 2.06
N HIS A 309 -30.30 -9.36 2.41
CA HIS A 309 -31.55 -9.78 3.02
C HIS A 309 -32.16 -10.88 2.14
N ARG A 310 -32.25 -12.11 2.67
CA ARG A 310 -33.10 -13.16 2.11
C ARG A 310 -34.51 -12.59 2.00
N THR A 311 -35.00 -12.41 0.78
CA THR A 311 -36.41 -12.15 0.52
C THR A 311 -37.20 -13.36 1.02
N ALA A 312 -37.93 -13.16 2.12
CA ALA A 312 -38.93 -14.11 2.59
C ALA A 312 -39.94 -14.34 1.45
N ARG A 313 -39.96 -15.55 0.91
CA ARG A 313 -41.02 -16.00 -0.01
C ARG A 313 -42.36 -15.86 0.75
N ARG A 314 -43.23 -14.96 0.29
CA ARG A 314 -44.64 -14.95 0.70
C ARG A 314 -45.27 -16.31 0.33
N PRO A 315 -46.07 -16.92 1.21
CA PRO A 315 -46.87 -18.09 0.83
C PRO A 315 -47.93 -17.68 -0.19
N ARG A 316 -48.07 -18.47 -1.27
CA ARG A 316 -49.14 -18.32 -2.25
C ARG A 316 -50.49 -18.59 -1.56
N GLN A 317 -51.40 -17.61 -1.60
CA GLN A 317 -52.82 -17.84 -1.34
C GLN A 317 -53.42 -18.65 -2.51
N PRO A 318 -54.43 -19.52 -2.26
CA PRO A 318 -55.10 -20.27 -3.30
C PRO A 318 -56.03 -19.33 -4.09
N ALA A 319 -56.06 -19.53 -5.42
CA ALA A 319 -56.99 -18.87 -6.32
C ALA A 319 -58.42 -19.34 -6.03
N GLY A 320 -59.33 -18.38 -5.86
CA GLY A 320 -60.76 -18.61 -5.72
C GLY A 320 -61.57 -17.54 -6.45
N CYS A 321 -62.46 -18.04 -7.31
CA CYS A 321 -63.64 -17.42 -7.93
C CYS A 321 -63.47 -16.35 -9.02
N GLY A 322 -63.94 -16.74 -10.21
CA GLY A 322 -64.21 -15.95 -11.41
C GLY A 322 -64.69 -16.90 -12.49
#